data_AF-A0A969HAU7-F1
#
_entry.id   AF-A0A969HAU7-F1
#
_cell.length_a   1.000
_cell.length_b   1.000
_cell.length_c   1.000
_cell.angle_alpha   90.00
_cell.angle_beta   90.00
_cell.angle_gamma   90.00
#
_symmetry.space_group_name_H-M   'P 1'
#
loop_
_entity.id
_entity.type
_entity.pdbx_description
1 polymer ?
#
loop_
_entity_poly.entity_id
_entity_poly.type
_entity_poly.pdbx_seq_one_letter_code
_entity_poly.pdbx_strand_id
1 'polypeptide(L)'
;MSKLDYLQQKKLSQADELREILARLEAALPRIKTLEAQSSLDLLLDLDRLDLLFQQLASVGIDFLPEQGRFHSLLARLQKQAGPLLHSLGGAASLNAQRPVPAPPSEKWWWYLDRLVAERQRQLRRQLTLIGVIILAVIGGIILLFNTVLAPSPEVVARLDAENNAFEAIEAGQYEEALAFVQQGLQKVPDEPELLLLQGVVQERVGDKTSAAASFDQAQARLNDPLNFISPAASFI
;
A
#
# COMPACT_ATOMS: atom_id res chain seq x y z
N MET A 1 -19.65 70.59 3.07
CA MET A 1 -19.13 69.24 3.37
C MET A 1 -17.63 69.36 3.59
N SER A 2 -17.18 69.17 4.83
CA SER A 2 -15.77 69.31 5.20
C SER A 2 -15.01 68.02 4.85
N LYS A 3 -13.71 68.13 4.55
CA LYS A 3 -12.80 66.99 4.30
C LYS A 3 -12.75 66.01 5.49
N LEU A 4 -13.16 66.46 6.67
CA LEU A 4 -13.34 65.66 7.89
C LEU A 4 -14.59 64.77 7.84
N ASP A 5 -15.70 65.20 7.22
CA ASP A 5 -16.91 64.37 7.03
C ASP A 5 -16.62 63.20 6.07
N TYR A 6 -15.81 63.45 5.03
CA TYR A 6 -15.38 62.43 4.07
C TYR A 6 -14.48 61.36 4.71
N LEU A 7 -13.75 61.71 5.77
CA LEU A 7 -12.88 60.80 6.52
C LEU A 7 -13.60 60.10 7.68
N GLN A 8 -14.65 60.69 8.25
CA GLN A 8 -15.53 60.00 9.22
C GLN A 8 -16.49 59.00 8.55
N GLN A 9 -16.88 59.26 7.29
CA GLN A 9 -17.64 58.31 6.47
C GLN A 9 -16.77 57.16 5.91
N LYS A 10 -15.44 57.25 6.07
CA LYS A 10 -14.46 56.17 5.87
C LYS A 10 -14.43 55.21 7.08
N LYS A 11 -15.58 54.90 7.67
CA LYS A 11 -15.81 53.56 8.24
C LYS A 11 -15.73 52.61 7.06
N LEU A 12 -14.91 51.57 7.13
CA LEU A 12 -14.67 50.60 6.05
C LEU A 12 -15.97 50.37 5.26
N SER A 13 -15.95 50.66 3.96
CA SER A 13 -17.07 50.25 3.10
C SER A 13 -17.26 48.75 3.29
N GLN A 14 -18.49 48.22 3.27
CA GLN A 14 -18.74 46.78 3.34
C GLN A 14 -17.91 46.01 2.28
N ALA A 15 -17.58 46.67 1.16
CA ALA A 15 -16.65 46.19 0.14
C ALA A 15 -15.19 46.08 0.61
N ASP A 16 -14.71 47.04 1.41
CA ASP A 16 -13.35 47.00 1.97
C ASP A 16 -13.24 45.89 3.01
N GLU A 17 -14.27 45.73 3.85
CA GLU A 17 -14.37 44.63 4.81
C GLU A 17 -14.34 43.27 4.11
N LEU A 18 -15.10 43.11 3.04
CA LEU A 18 -15.10 41.88 2.23
C LEU A 18 -13.70 41.55 1.70
N ARG A 19 -12.97 42.55 1.17
CA ARG A 19 -11.62 42.37 0.62
C ARG A 19 -10.61 42.04 1.71
N GLU A 20 -10.73 42.64 2.89
CA GLU A 20 -9.86 42.33 4.03
C GLU A 20 -10.05 40.89 4.53
N ILE A 21 -11.30 40.43 4.66
CA ILE A 21 -11.58 39.05 5.08
C ILE A 21 -11.06 38.06 4.02
N LEU A 22 -11.29 38.32 2.72
CA LEU A 22 -10.73 37.50 1.65
C LEU A 22 -9.20 37.42 1.72
N ALA A 23 -8.51 38.55 1.85
CA ALA A 23 -7.05 38.57 1.93
C ALA A 23 -6.52 37.80 3.14
N ARG A 24 -7.19 37.91 4.30
CA ARG A 24 -6.84 37.17 5.51
C ARG A 24 -6.99 35.67 5.33
N LEU A 25 -8.12 35.22 4.77
CA LEU A 25 -8.37 33.81 4.50
C LEU A 25 -7.36 33.25 3.50
N GLU A 26 -7.06 33.98 2.42
CA GLU A 26 -6.04 33.59 1.44
C GLU A 26 -4.64 33.44 2.07
N ALA A 27 -4.28 34.33 3.00
CA ALA A 27 -3.03 34.25 3.74
C ALA A 27 -2.97 33.09 4.75
N ALA A 28 -4.13 32.67 5.28
CA ALA A 28 -4.24 31.55 6.21
C ALA A 28 -4.17 30.18 5.50
N LEU A 29 -4.60 30.07 4.24
CA LEU A 29 -4.66 28.81 3.48
C LEU A 29 -3.36 27.97 3.51
N PRO A 30 -2.15 28.54 3.33
CA PRO A 30 -0.92 27.74 3.33
C PRO A 30 -0.60 27.13 4.70
N ARG A 31 -1.16 27.68 5.79
CA ARG A 31 -0.84 27.34 7.17
C ARG A 31 -1.94 26.55 7.88
N ILE A 32 -2.98 26.10 7.17
CA ILE A 32 -4.14 25.39 7.74
C ILE A 32 -3.73 24.26 8.68
N LYS A 33 -2.71 23.47 8.32
CA LYS A 33 -2.23 22.35 9.14
C LYS A 33 -1.70 22.74 10.52
N THR A 34 -1.21 23.96 10.67
CA THR A 34 -0.58 24.48 11.90
C THR A 34 -1.46 25.51 12.60
N LEU A 35 -2.69 25.75 12.12
CA LEU A 35 -3.61 26.65 12.77
C LEU A 35 -4.07 26.05 14.10
N GLU A 36 -4.24 26.93 15.09
CA GLU A 36 -4.90 26.59 16.34
C GLU A 36 -6.39 26.32 16.09
N ALA A 37 -7.02 25.59 17.02
CA ALA A 37 -8.43 25.24 16.91
C ALA A 37 -9.33 26.49 16.83
N GLN A 38 -9.05 27.51 17.64
CA GLN A 38 -9.81 28.76 17.62
C GLN A 38 -9.65 29.50 16.29
N SER A 39 -8.42 29.68 15.80
CA SER A 39 -8.17 30.32 14.50
C SER A 39 -8.81 29.57 13.33
N SER A 40 -8.93 28.24 13.45
CA SER A 40 -9.62 27.41 12.46
C SER A 40 -11.15 27.60 12.51
N LEU A 41 -11.72 27.82 13.69
CA LEU A 41 -13.13 28.19 13.86
C LEU A 41 -13.39 29.60 13.33
N ASP A 42 -12.53 30.56 13.66
CA ASP A 42 -12.63 31.93 13.18
C ASP A 42 -12.63 31.98 11.64
N LEU A 43 -11.85 31.11 10.99
CA LEU A 43 -11.88 30.91 9.53
C LEU A 43 -13.28 30.52 9.03
N LEU A 44 -13.96 29.57 9.68
CA LEU A 44 -15.33 29.16 9.31
C LEU A 44 -16.34 30.29 9.48
N LEU A 45 -16.20 31.07 10.56
CA LEU A 45 -17.04 32.23 10.82
C LEU A 45 -16.79 33.35 9.80
N ASP A 46 -15.54 33.56 9.40
CA ASP A 46 -15.16 34.50 8.34
C ASP A 46 -15.76 34.10 6.98
N LEU A 47 -15.90 32.79 6.69
CA LEU A 47 -16.62 32.31 5.49
C LEU A 47 -18.12 32.62 5.56
N ASP A 48 -18.75 32.46 6.71
CA ASP A 48 -20.15 32.85 6.91
C ASP A 48 -20.34 34.36 6.75
N ARG A 49 -19.39 35.15 7.25
CA ARG A 49 -19.41 36.61 7.12
C ARG A 49 -19.23 37.04 5.67
N LEU A 50 -18.34 36.41 4.91
CA LEU A 50 -18.19 36.67 3.48
C LEU A 50 -19.46 36.36 2.69
N ASP A 51 -20.08 35.21 2.95
CA ASP A 51 -21.34 34.83 2.30
C ASP A 51 -22.44 35.87 2.54
N LEU A 52 -22.58 36.36 3.78
CA LEU A 52 -23.51 37.44 4.12
C LEU A 52 -23.16 38.76 3.43
N LEU A 53 -21.88 39.15 3.40
CA LEU A 53 -21.44 40.38 2.74
C LEU A 53 -21.71 40.34 1.24
N PHE A 54 -21.47 39.19 0.57
CA PHE A 54 -21.80 39.02 -0.84
C PHE A 54 -23.30 39.19 -1.11
N GLN A 55 -24.17 38.61 -0.26
CA GLN A 55 -25.62 38.76 -0.39
C GLN A 55 -26.08 40.21 -0.19
N GLN A 56 -25.55 40.89 0.84
CA GLN A 56 -25.88 42.29 1.11
C GLN A 56 -25.43 43.20 -0.04
N LEU A 57 -24.21 43.03 -0.52
CA LEU A 57 -23.65 43.84 -1.60
C LEU A 57 -24.32 43.60 -2.95
N ALA A 58 -24.76 42.36 -3.23
CA ALA A 58 -25.55 42.04 -4.41
C ALA A 58 -26.88 42.83 -4.45
N SER A 59 -27.50 43.08 -3.29
CA SER A 59 -28.74 43.86 -3.21
C SER A 59 -28.56 45.36 -3.51
N VAL A 60 -27.32 45.86 -3.43
CA VAL A 60 -26.97 47.27 -3.67
C VAL A 60 -26.63 47.53 -5.16
N GLY A 61 -26.54 46.49 -6.00
CA GLY A 61 -26.34 46.60 -7.44
C GLY A 61 -24.91 46.97 -7.87
N ILE A 62 -23.93 46.80 -6.99
CA ILE A 62 -22.51 46.98 -7.30
C ILE A 62 -21.95 45.66 -7.84
N ASP A 63 -21.13 45.72 -8.89
CA ASP A 63 -20.49 44.55 -9.50
C ASP A 63 -19.28 44.08 -8.65
N PHE A 64 -19.34 42.82 -8.18
CA PHE A 64 -18.30 42.14 -7.40
C PHE A 64 -17.88 40.81 -8.04
N LEU A 65 -18.05 40.65 -9.36
CA LEU A 65 -17.63 39.44 -10.08
C LEU A 65 -16.16 39.03 -9.81
N PRO A 66 -15.18 39.95 -9.73
CA PRO A 66 -13.79 39.58 -9.42
C PRO A 66 -13.63 38.97 -8.03
N GLU A 67 -14.26 39.56 -7.02
CA GLU A 67 -14.24 39.07 -5.64
C GLU A 67 -14.97 37.73 -5.49
N GLN A 68 -16.08 37.52 -6.20
CA GLN A 68 -16.77 36.23 -6.24
C GLN A 68 -15.88 35.12 -6.82
N GLY A 69 -15.18 35.40 -7.92
CA GLY A 69 -14.23 34.44 -8.52
C GLY A 69 -13.07 34.07 -7.58
N ARG A 70 -12.56 35.05 -6.83
CA ARG A 70 -11.54 34.80 -5.77
C ARG A 70 -12.10 33.94 -4.65
N PHE A 71 -13.31 34.24 -4.18
CA PHE A 71 -13.98 33.47 -3.14
C PHE A 71 -14.22 32.01 -3.56
N HIS A 72 -14.70 31.77 -4.79
CA HIS A 72 -14.87 30.41 -5.32
C HIS A 72 -13.54 29.67 -5.43
N SER A 73 -12.49 30.35 -5.87
CA SER A 73 -11.13 29.78 -5.94
C SER A 73 -10.60 29.42 -4.55
N LEU A 74 -10.87 30.27 -3.56
CA LEU A 74 -10.53 30.03 -2.16
C LEU A 74 -11.27 28.81 -1.62
N LEU A 75 -12.58 28.73 -1.82
CA LEU A 75 -13.40 27.59 -1.42
C LEU A 75 -12.90 26.28 -2.04
N ALA A 76 -12.57 26.27 -3.34
CA ALA A 76 -12.05 25.08 -4.01
C ALA A 76 -10.71 24.60 -3.42
N ARG A 77 -9.81 25.54 -3.09
CA ARG A 77 -8.53 25.23 -2.42
C ARG A 77 -8.76 24.72 -1.00
N LEU A 78 -9.66 25.35 -0.26
CA LEU A 78 -10.03 24.94 1.09
C LEU A 78 -10.64 23.54 1.10
N GLN A 79 -11.49 23.23 0.11
CA GLN A 79 -12.12 21.92 -0.02
C GLN A 79 -11.07 20.81 -0.24
N LYS A 80 -9.96 21.08 -0.95
CA LYS A 80 -8.83 20.13 -1.06
C LYS A 80 -8.12 19.93 0.28
N GLN A 81 -8.11 20.94 1.15
CA GLN A 81 -7.51 20.91 2.47
C GLN A 81 -8.50 20.61 3.62
N ALA A 82 -9.70 20.10 3.30
CA ALA A 82 -10.73 19.79 4.28
C ALA A 82 -10.26 18.84 5.40
N GLY A 83 -9.39 17.87 5.09
CA GLY A 83 -8.81 16.96 6.08
C GLY A 83 -7.92 17.67 7.10
N PRO A 84 -6.85 18.37 6.66
CA PRO A 84 -6.05 19.24 7.51
C PRO A 84 -6.86 20.23 8.37
N LEU A 85 -7.87 20.89 7.77
CA LEU A 85 -8.72 21.84 8.48
C LEU A 85 -9.58 21.17 9.55
N LEU A 86 -10.18 20.02 9.24
CA LEU A 86 -10.94 19.24 10.23
C LEU A 86 -10.05 18.80 11.39
N HIS A 87 -8.79 18.46 11.11
CA HIS A 87 -7.83 18.09 12.14
C HIS A 87 -7.44 19.29 13.02
N SER A 88 -7.14 20.45 12.44
CA SER A 88 -6.80 21.66 13.20
C SER A 88 -7.96 22.15 14.07
N LEU A 89 -9.21 21.92 13.66
CA LEU A 89 -10.43 22.17 14.45
C LEU A 89 -10.60 21.25 15.68
N GLY A 90 -9.78 20.20 15.84
CA GLY A 90 -9.95 19.20 16.88
C GLY A 90 -10.86 18.03 16.49
N GLY A 91 -11.12 17.85 15.19
CA GLY A 91 -11.86 16.73 14.63
C GLY A 91 -13.37 16.95 14.51
N ALA A 92 -14.07 15.89 14.08
CA ALA A 92 -15.51 15.94 13.78
C ALA A 92 -16.38 16.26 15.01
N ALA A 93 -15.98 15.80 16.20
CA ALA A 93 -16.72 16.07 17.43
C ALA A 93 -16.71 17.57 17.79
N SER A 94 -15.54 18.21 17.71
CA SER A 94 -15.37 19.64 17.96
C SER A 94 -16.16 20.49 16.96
N LEU A 95 -16.07 20.16 15.67
CA LEU A 95 -16.84 20.85 14.63
C LEU A 95 -18.36 20.72 14.84
N ASN A 96 -18.84 19.53 15.23
CA ASN A 96 -20.26 19.31 15.51
C ASN A 96 -20.75 20.12 16.72
N ALA A 97 -19.91 20.29 17.75
CA ALA A 97 -20.26 21.09 18.92
C ALA A 97 -20.33 22.60 18.62
N GLN A 98 -19.55 23.08 17.65
CA GLN A 98 -19.47 24.49 17.26
C GLN A 98 -20.42 24.86 16.12
N ARG A 99 -21.13 23.88 15.53
CA ARG A 99 -22.03 24.11 14.40
C ARG A 99 -23.19 25.04 14.79
N PRO A 100 -23.51 26.07 13.98
CA PRO A 100 -24.63 26.97 14.26
C PRO A 100 -25.97 26.24 14.40
N VAL A 101 -26.83 26.78 15.27
CA VAL A 101 -28.21 26.34 15.48
C VAL A 101 -29.15 27.52 15.15
N PRO A 102 -30.09 27.40 14.19
CA PRO A 102 -30.43 26.20 13.41
C PRO A 102 -29.34 25.79 12.42
N ALA A 103 -29.35 24.51 12.02
CA ALA A 103 -28.32 23.94 11.17
C ALA A 103 -28.19 24.71 9.84
N PRO A 104 -26.96 25.07 9.42
CA PRO A 104 -26.75 25.86 8.22
C PRO A 104 -27.14 25.08 6.95
N PRO A 105 -27.56 25.76 5.88
CA PRO A 105 -27.91 25.13 4.61
C PRO A 105 -26.72 24.35 4.02
N SER A 106 -27.00 23.36 3.18
CA SER A 106 -25.98 22.48 2.59
C SER A 106 -24.96 23.21 1.70
N GLU A 107 -25.32 24.39 1.20
CA GLU A 107 -24.41 25.28 0.44
C GLU A 107 -23.19 25.68 1.26
N LYS A 108 -23.36 25.83 2.58
CA LYS A 108 -22.29 26.10 3.55
C LYS A 108 -21.56 24.82 3.93
N TRP A 109 -20.99 24.17 2.92
CA TRP A 109 -20.33 22.87 3.04
C TRP A 109 -19.18 22.86 4.05
N TRP A 110 -18.61 24.02 4.39
CA TRP A 110 -17.54 24.16 5.39
C TRP A 110 -17.99 23.83 6.82
N TRP A 111 -19.30 23.79 7.11
CA TRP A 111 -19.83 23.24 8.36
C TRP A 111 -20.02 21.72 8.35
N TYR A 112 -19.82 21.10 7.19
CA TYR A 112 -19.97 19.67 6.93
C TYR A 112 -18.66 19.02 6.48
N LEU A 113 -17.52 19.57 6.92
CA LEU A 113 -16.18 19.03 6.65
C LEU A 113 -16.02 17.58 7.11
N ASP A 114 -16.67 17.22 8.22
CA ASP A 114 -16.72 15.86 8.76
C ASP A 114 -17.26 14.87 7.71
N ARG A 115 -18.34 15.23 7.03
CA ARG A 115 -18.96 14.40 5.98
C ARG A 115 -18.06 14.32 4.75
N LEU A 116 -17.53 15.45 4.29
CA LEU A 116 -16.63 15.52 3.13
C LEU A 116 -15.36 14.68 3.31
N VAL A 117 -14.76 14.75 4.51
CA VAL A 117 -13.54 13.98 4.82
C VAL A 117 -13.89 12.49 4.99
N ALA A 118 -15.01 12.17 5.65
CA ALA A 118 -15.43 10.78 5.82
C ALA A 118 -15.71 10.08 4.49
N GLU A 119 -16.38 10.73 3.54
CA GLU A 119 -16.66 10.17 2.22
C GLU A 119 -15.37 9.90 1.43
N ARG A 120 -14.44 10.86 1.40
CA ARG A 120 -13.14 10.68 0.73
C ARG A 120 -12.33 9.55 1.35
N GLN A 121 -12.28 9.48 2.69
CA GLN A 121 -11.56 8.40 3.37
C GLN A 121 -12.20 7.03 3.11
N ARG A 122 -13.53 6.93 3.09
CA ARG A 122 -14.24 5.67 2.78
C ARG A 122 -13.95 5.18 1.37
N GLN A 123 -13.94 6.06 0.38
CA GLN A 123 -13.62 5.70 -1.00
C GLN A 123 -12.18 5.18 -1.14
N LEU A 124 -11.20 5.88 -0.56
CA LEU A 124 -9.80 5.44 -0.58
C LEU A 124 -9.61 4.11 0.14
N ARG A 125 -10.19 3.95 1.34
CA ARG A 125 -10.12 2.67 2.08
C ARG A 125 -10.72 1.54 1.25
N ARG A 126 -11.88 1.75 0.63
CA ARG A 126 -12.52 0.75 -0.23
C ARG A 126 -11.65 0.35 -1.42
N GLN A 127 -11.02 1.31 -2.10
CA GLN A 127 -10.10 1.02 -3.21
C GLN A 127 -8.89 0.22 -2.75
N LEU A 128 -8.25 0.62 -1.66
CA LEU A 128 -7.11 -0.11 -1.10
C LEU A 128 -7.48 -1.52 -0.65
N THR A 129 -8.65 -1.71 -0.03
CA THR A 129 -9.13 -3.05 0.32
C THR A 129 -9.35 -3.92 -0.90
N LEU A 130 -9.91 -3.38 -1.98
CA LEU A 130 -10.12 -4.14 -3.22
C LEU A 130 -8.78 -4.52 -3.87
N ILE A 131 -7.83 -3.60 -3.93
CA ILE A 131 -6.48 -3.87 -4.45
C ILE A 131 -5.80 -4.97 -3.62
N GLY A 132 -5.87 -4.87 -2.29
CA GLY A 132 -5.30 -5.88 -1.39
C GLY A 132 -5.90 -7.27 -1.60
N VAL A 133 -7.22 -7.37 -1.77
CA VAL A 133 -7.92 -8.63 -2.07
C VAL A 133 -7.48 -9.21 -3.42
N ILE A 134 -7.35 -8.38 -4.45
CA ILE A 134 -6.88 -8.82 -5.78
C ILE A 134 -5.45 -9.36 -5.68
N ILE A 135 -4.55 -8.65 -5.00
CA ILE A 135 -3.17 -9.09 -4.81
C ILE A 135 -3.13 -10.44 -4.07
N LEU A 136 -3.91 -10.59 -2.99
CA LEU A 136 -3.99 -11.86 -2.26
C LEU A 136 -4.54 -13.00 -3.13
N ALA A 137 -5.55 -12.72 -3.97
CA ALA A 137 -6.09 -13.71 -4.89
C ALA A 137 -5.07 -14.13 -5.96
N VAL A 138 -4.29 -13.17 -6.49
CA VAL A 138 -3.22 -13.46 -7.47
C VAL A 138 -2.10 -14.28 -6.82
N ILE A 139 -1.64 -13.89 -5.63
CA ILE A 139 -0.62 -14.65 -4.88
C ILE A 139 -1.13 -16.06 -4.60
N GLY A 140 -2.37 -16.20 -4.12
CA GLY A 140 -2.99 -17.50 -3.88
C GLY A 140 -3.10 -18.34 -5.15
N GLY A 141 -3.48 -17.72 -6.28
CA GLY A 141 -3.53 -18.37 -7.58
C GLY A 141 -2.15 -18.83 -8.07
N ILE A 142 -1.11 -18.01 -7.89
CA ILE A 142 0.28 -18.37 -8.21
C ILE A 142 0.74 -19.56 -7.36
N ILE A 143 0.50 -19.52 -6.04
CA ILE A 143 0.84 -20.62 -5.13
C ILE A 143 0.12 -21.91 -5.55
N LEU A 144 -1.18 -21.82 -5.87
CA LEU A 144 -1.94 -22.96 -6.36
C LEU A 144 -1.38 -23.49 -7.67
N LEU A 145 -1.01 -22.62 -8.61
CA LEU A 145 -0.41 -23.02 -9.89
C LEU A 145 0.93 -23.75 -9.67
N PHE A 146 1.80 -23.21 -8.83
CA PHE A 146 3.07 -23.86 -8.48
C PHE A 146 2.86 -25.23 -7.84
N ASN A 147 1.90 -25.36 -6.92
CA ASN A 147 1.66 -26.60 -6.19
C ASN A 147 0.87 -27.65 -6.98
N THR A 148 0.23 -27.30 -8.08
CA THR A 148 -0.63 -28.24 -8.84
C THR A 148 -0.09 -28.56 -10.22
N VAL A 149 0.46 -27.58 -10.94
CA VAL A 149 0.91 -27.74 -12.32
C VAL A 149 2.43 -27.86 -12.41
N LEU A 150 3.17 -27.14 -11.57
CA LEU A 150 4.64 -27.17 -11.55
C LEU A 150 5.22 -27.95 -10.36
N ALA A 151 4.39 -28.68 -9.61
CA ALA A 151 4.88 -29.46 -8.48
C ALA A 151 5.90 -30.49 -9.00
N PRO A 152 7.17 -30.44 -8.54
CA PRO A 152 8.15 -31.44 -8.93
C PRO A 152 7.64 -32.82 -8.48
N SER A 153 7.94 -33.87 -9.24
CA SER A 153 7.54 -35.21 -8.82
C SER A 153 8.18 -35.53 -7.45
N PRO A 154 7.48 -36.30 -6.58
CA PRO A 154 8.03 -36.67 -5.28
C PRO A 154 9.40 -37.36 -5.36
N GLU A 155 9.67 -38.06 -6.46
CA GLU A 155 10.94 -38.71 -6.75
C GLU A 155 12.07 -37.69 -6.99
N VAL A 156 11.84 -36.66 -7.82
CA VAL A 156 12.83 -35.60 -8.06
C VAL A 156 13.14 -34.84 -6.76
N VAL A 157 12.12 -34.57 -5.94
CA VAL A 157 12.33 -33.93 -4.62
C VAL A 157 13.15 -34.84 -3.71
N ALA A 158 12.77 -36.11 -3.58
CA ALA A 158 13.47 -37.06 -2.71
C ALA A 158 14.95 -37.26 -3.11
N ARG A 159 15.22 -37.28 -4.41
CA ARG A 159 16.58 -37.31 -4.96
C ARG A 159 17.35 -36.05 -4.60
N LEU A 160 16.83 -34.87 -4.95
CA LEU A 160 17.52 -33.60 -4.72
C LEU A 160 17.78 -33.35 -3.24
N ASP A 161 16.83 -33.69 -2.37
CA ASP A 161 17.00 -33.59 -0.92
C ASP A 161 18.14 -34.50 -0.44
N ALA A 162 18.20 -35.74 -0.92
CA ALA A 162 19.26 -36.66 -0.55
C ALA A 162 20.63 -36.22 -1.05
N GLU A 163 20.73 -35.72 -2.29
CA GLU A 163 21.97 -35.16 -2.85
C GLU A 163 22.43 -33.93 -2.05
N ASN A 164 21.56 -32.94 -1.85
CA ASN A 164 21.90 -31.69 -1.17
C ASN A 164 22.35 -31.95 0.28
N ASN A 165 21.58 -32.72 1.05
CA ASN A 165 21.93 -33.04 2.44
C ASN A 165 23.24 -33.84 2.52
N ALA A 166 23.46 -34.76 1.58
CA ALA A 166 24.72 -35.51 1.51
C ALA A 166 25.91 -34.61 1.17
N PHE A 167 25.77 -33.69 0.22
CA PHE A 167 26.82 -32.72 -0.11
C PHE A 167 27.14 -31.79 1.05
N GLU A 168 26.13 -31.25 1.74
CA GLU A 168 26.32 -30.43 2.94
C GLU A 168 27.09 -31.21 4.03
N ALA A 169 26.73 -32.46 4.27
CA ALA A 169 27.44 -33.32 5.22
C ALA A 169 28.88 -33.65 4.77
N ILE A 170 29.12 -33.84 3.47
CA ILE A 170 30.47 -34.04 2.91
C ILE A 170 31.32 -32.78 3.12
N GLU A 171 30.77 -31.59 2.87
CA GLU A 171 31.46 -30.32 3.10
C GLU A 171 31.81 -30.11 4.58
N ALA A 172 30.95 -30.56 5.48
CA ALA A 172 31.20 -30.58 6.92
C ALA A 172 32.18 -31.69 7.37
N GLY A 173 32.59 -32.59 6.46
CA GLY A 173 33.45 -33.74 6.76
C GLY A 173 32.74 -34.89 7.50
N GLN A 174 31.41 -34.86 7.55
CA GLN A 174 30.55 -35.83 8.24
C GLN A 174 30.15 -36.95 7.28
N TYR A 175 31.12 -37.75 6.84
CA TYR A 175 30.89 -38.76 5.79
C TYR A 175 29.91 -39.87 6.17
N GLU A 176 29.82 -40.25 7.46
CA GLU A 176 28.81 -41.23 7.89
C GLU A 176 27.38 -40.69 7.79
N GLU A 177 27.19 -39.40 8.09
CA GLU A 177 25.90 -38.73 7.98
C GLU A 177 25.51 -38.51 6.52
N ALA A 178 26.48 -38.14 5.68
CA ALA A 178 26.30 -38.09 4.23
C ALA A 178 25.82 -39.45 3.68
N LEU A 179 26.42 -40.55 4.13
CA LEU A 179 26.02 -41.89 3.70
C LEU A 179 24.58 -42.21 4.11
N ALA A 180 24.16 -41.79 5.31
CA ALA A 180 22.79 -41.96 5.77
C ALA A 180 21.80 -41.17 4.91
N PHE A 181 22.10 -39.92 4.52
CA PHE A 181 21.25 -39.14 3.62
C PHE A 181 21.09 -39.79 2.24
N VAL A 182 22.20 -40.28 1.65
CA VAL A 182 22.15 -40.98 0.37
C VAL A 182 21.33 -42.27 0.45
N GLN A 183 21.52 -43.06 1.51
CA GLN A 183 20.74 -44.29 1.72
C GLN A 183 19.23 -44.01 1.89
N GLN A 184 18.86 -42.94 2.58
CA GLN A 184 17.46 -42.52 2.70
C GLN A 184 16.89 -42.08 1.35
N GLY A 185 17.68 -41.40 0.52
CA GLY A 185 17.32 -41.07 -0.86
C GLY A 185 17.04 -42.31 -1.69
N LEU A 186 17.96 -43.29 -1.66
CA LEU A 186 17.84 -44.55 -2.39
C LEU A 186 16.68 -45.45 -1.91
N GLN A 187 16.21 -45.28 -0.67
CA GLN A 187 14.98 -45.95 -0.21
C GLN A 187 13.72 -45.37 -0.87
N LYS A 188 13.72 -44.07 -1.19
CA LYS A 188 12.59 -43.37 -1.82
C LYS A 188 12.64 -43.44 -3.35
N VAL A 189 13.85 -43.37 -3.91
CA VAL A 189 14.12 -43.49 -5.34
C VAL A 189 15.16 -44.60 -5.52
N PRO A 190 14.73 -45.87 -5.52
CA PRO A 190 15.62 -46.99 -5.77
C PRO A 190 16.25 -46.83 -7.15
N ASP A 191 17.50 -47.27 -7.29
CA ASP A 191 18.20 -47.33 -8.57
C ASP A 191 18.54 -45.98 -9.23
N GLU A 192 18.44 -44.86 -8.50
CA GLU A 192 18.86 -43.55 -9.00
C GLU A 192 20.39 -43.52 -9.22
N PRO A 193 20.88 -43.39 -10.46
CA PRO A 193 22.31 -43.55 -10.75
C PRO A 193 23.20 -42.52 -10.05
N GLU A 194 22.74 -41.27 -9.96
CA GLU A 194 23.48 -40.20 -9.30
C GLU A 194 23.61 -40.42 -7.78
N LEU A 195 22.56 -40.93 -7.13
CA LEU A 195 22.63 -41.30 -5.71
C LEU A 195 23.52 -42.54 -5.49
N LEU A 196 23.48 -43.54 -6.38
CA LEU A 196 24.36 -44.72 -6.30
C LEU A 196 25.84 -44.34 -6.48
N LEU A 197 26.15 -43.42 -7.40
CA LEU A 197 27.49 -42.85 -7.55
C LEU A 197 27.94 -42.12 -6.28
N LEU A 198 27.08 -41.26 -5.74
CA LEU A 198 27.38 -40.52 -4.52
C LEU A 198 27.58 -41.47 -3.33
N GLN A 199 26.79 -42.54 -3.24
CA GLN A 199 26.94 -43.59 -2.24
C GLN A 199 28.32 -44.24 -2.29
N GLY A 200 28.77 -44.62 -3.49
CA GLY A 200 30.09 -45.22 -3.69
C GLY A 200 31.23 -44.27 -3.28
N VAL A 201 31.13 -42.98 -3.67
CA VAL A 201 32.12 -41.95 -3.29
C VAL A 201 32.20 -41.78 -1.78
N VAL A 202 31.05 -41.70 -1.10
CA VAL A 202 31.02 -41.53 0.36
C VAL A 202 31.52 -42.80 1.07
N GLN A 203 31.18 -43.99 0.57
CA GLN A 203 31.66 -45.27 1.10
C GLN A 203 33.20 -45.40 1.02
N GLU A 204 33.82 -44.95 -0.08
CA GLU A 204 35.28 -44.89 -0.16
C GLU A 204 35.88 -43.96 0.89
N ARG A 205 35.23 -42.82 1.17
CA ARG A 205 35.69 -41.84 2.16
C ARG A 205 35.62 -42.36 3.59
N VAL A 206 34.62 -43.17 3.93
CA VAL A 206 34.54 -43.85 5.24
C VAL A 206 35.36 -45.14 5.29
N GLY A 207 35.94 -45.58 4.18
CA GLY A 207 36.87 -46.73 4.09
C GLY A 207 36.24 -48.07 3.71
N ASP A 208 34.94 -48.11 3.40
CA ASP A 208 34.23 -49.32 2.97
C ASP A 208 34.32 -49.51 1.45
N LYS A 209 35.51 -49.95 0.99
CA LYS A 209 35.80 -50.14 -0.43
C LYS A 209 34.98 -51.27 -1.08
N THR A 210 34.55 -52.25 -0.29
CA THR A 210 33.78 -53.39 -0.82
C THR A 210 32.36 -52.94 -1.16
N SER A 211 31.70 -52.22 -0.25
CA SER A 211 30.39 -51.64 -0.53
C SER A 211 30.48 -50.57 -1.62
N ALA A 212 31.54 -49.76 -1.65
CA ALA A 212 31.76 -48.76 -2.69
C ALA A 212 31.79 -49.37 -4.11
N ALA A 213 32.55 -50.46 -4.29
CA ALA A 213 32.60 -51.17 -5.56
C ALA A 213 31.21 -51.68 -6.00
N ALA A 214 30.45 -52.26 -5.07
CA ALA A 214 29.09 -52.72 -5.35
C ALA A 214 28.15 -51.57 -5.77
N SER A 215 28.25 -50.42 -5.11
CA SER A 215 27.46 -49.22 -5.45
C SER A 215 27.84 -48.67 -6.84
N PHE A 216 29.13 -48.65 -7.19
CA PHE A 216 29.59 -48.23 -8.51
C PHE A 216 29.15 -49.20 -9.61
N ASP A 217 29.21 -50.51 -9.37
CA ASP A 217 28.74 -51.53 -10.31
C ASP A 217 27.22 -51.37 -10.56
N GLN A 218 26.44 -51.10 -9.52
CA GLN A 218 25.00 -50.83 -9.64
C GLN A 218 24.73 -49.55 -10.41
N ALA A 219 25.45 -48.45 -10.11
CA ALA A 219 25.32 -47.20 -10.85
C ALA A 219 25.64 -47.39 -12.34
N GLN A 220 26.74 -48.10 -12.65
CA GLN A 220 27.16 -48.39 -14.01
C GLN A 220 26.13 -49.22 -14.77
N ALA A 221 25.52 -50.23 -14.12
CA ALA A 221 24.46 -51.03 -14.72
C ALA A 221 23.24 -50.17 -15.10
N ARG A 222 22.88 -49.18 -14.29
CA ARG A 222 21.75 -48.27 -14.54
C ARG A 222 22.04 -47.19 -15.58
N LEU A 223 23.28 -46.73 -15.69
CA LEU A 223 23.71 -45.79 -16.73
C LEU A 223 23.86 -46.45 -18.10
N ASN A 224 24.23 -47.73 -18.15
CA ASN A 224 24.41 -48.49 -19.38
C ASN A 224 23.11 -49.13 -19.89
N ASP A 225 21.98 -48.99 -19.18
CA ASP A 225 20.67 -49.46 -19.64
C ASP A 225 20.20 -48.60 -20.83
N PRO A 226 20.04 -49.18 -22.04
CA PRO A 226 19.61 -48.44 -23.23
C PRO A 226 18.27 -47.71 -23.06
N LEU A 227 17.41 -48.15 -22.12
CA LEU A 227 16.12 -47.54 -21.86
C LEU A 227 16.20 -46.27 -21.00
N ASN A 228 17.21 -46.15 -20.12
CA ASN A 228 17.48 -44.90 -19.37
C ASN A 228 18.10 -43.81 -20.25
N PHE A 229 18.75 -44.19 -21.36
CA PHE A 229 19.25 -43.23 -22.35
C PHE A 229 18.12 -42.55 -23.14
N ILE A 230 16.88 -43.06 -23.05
CA ILE A 230 15.73 -42.63 -23.88
C ILE A 230 14.44 -42.41 -23.07
N SER A 231 14.41 -41.56 -22.04
CA SER A 231 13.26 -40.63 -21.76
C SER A 231 13.32 -39.89 -20.40
N PRO A 232 12.72 -38.68 -20.26
CA PRO A 232 12.17 -37.81 -21.30
C PRO A 232 12.58 -36.32 -21.17
N ALA A 233 13.35 -35.84 -22.14
CA ALA A 233 13.16 -34.47 -22.66
C ALA A 233 12.04 -34.42 -23.74
N ALA A 234 11.39 -35.56 -24.02
CA ALA A 234 10.42 -35.72 -25.12
C ALA A 234 8.94 -35.82 -24.69
N SER A 235 8.61 -35.65 -23.41
CA SER A 235 7.20 -35.60 -22.93
C SER A 235 6.73 -34.18 -22.57
N PHE A 236 7.42 -33.15 -23.04
CA PHE A 236 7.00 -31.75 -22.93
C PHE A 236 6.49 -31.24 -24.28
N ILE A 237 5.35 -31.77 -24.75
CA ILE A 237 4.46 -31.09 -25.71
C ILE A 237 3.02 -31.28 -25.24
#